data_AF-A0AAV4WWX9-F1
#
_entry.id   AF-A0AAV4WWX9-F1
#
_cell.length_a   1.000
_cell.length_b   1.000
_cell.length_c   1.000
_cell.angle_alpha   90.00
_cell.angle_beta   90.00
_cell.angle_gamma   90.00
#
_symmetry.space_group_name_H-M   'P 1'
#
loop_
_entity.id
_entity.type
_entity.pdbx_description
1 polymer ?
#
loop_
_entity_poly.entity_id
_entity_poly.type
_entity_poly.pdbx_seq_one_letter_code
_entity_poly.pdbx_strand_id
1 'polypeptide(L)'
;MMNTFVENVRRKIEAKTPTKKTDGKPKKPKHPKKKFVDDDDTGPGVVYIGHIPHGFYEKEMKKYFSQFGKINRFRLARSRKTGKCKGFAYIEFKSEAVAKIAAEAMNNYLFFEKILKCEFVPANELHPNAFDGWKGKILSSERNRMKQNAVKSEEDLIKSKNRRMKRLIKLKSYLKEKDIDFKVKSFIPLDDK
;
A
#
# COMPACT_ATOMS: atom_id res chain seq x y z
N MET A 1 -18.95 73.83 0.29
CA MET A 1 -17.87 73.12 1.01
C MET A 1 -17.88 71.64 0.63
N MET A 2 -17.36 71.31 -0.55
CA MET A 2 -17.26 69.93 -1.05
C MET A 2 -15.93 69.82 -1.79
N ASN A 3 -14.82 69.64 -1.06
CA ASN A 3 -13.51 69.34 -1.64
C ASN A 3 -12.53 68.90 -0.55
N THR A 4 -12.69 67.65 -0.09
CA THR A 4 -11.66 66.92 0.67
C THR A 4 -11.66 65.42 0.39
N PHE A 5 -12.66 64.89 -0.33
CA PHE A 5 -12.76 63.45 -0.61
C PHE A 5 -12.11 63.03 -1.94
N VAL A 6 -12.10 63.91 -2.96
CA VAL A 6 -11.57 63.58 -4.30
C VAL A 6 -10.03 63.66 -4.36
N GLU A 7 -9.40 64.47 -3.51
CA GLU A 7 -7.93 64.60 -3.45
C GLU A 7 -7.22 63.39 -2.81
N ASN A 8 -7.88 62.69 -1.88
CA ASN A 8 -7.30 61.51 -1.22
C ASN A 8 -7.32 60.25 -2.10
N VAL A 9 -8.17 60.20 -3.13
CA VAL A 9 -8.23 59.06 -4.06
C VAL A 9 -7.11 59.12 -5.12
N ARG A 10 -6.71 60.31 -5.56
CA ARG A 10 -5.63 60.48 -6.57
C ARG A 10 -4.23 60.18 -6.03
N ARG A 11 -3.93 60.46 -4.76
CA ARG A 11 -2.60 60.18 -4.17
C ARG A 11 -2.26 58.69 -4.00
N LYS A 12 -3.26 57.81 -3.99
CA LYS A 12 -3.03 56.36 -3.77
C LYS A 12 -2.76 55.57 -5.06
N ILE A 13 -2.97 56.16 -6.23
CA ILE A 13 -2.90 55.44 -7.51
C ILE A 13 -1.55 55.66 -8.24
N GLU A 14 -0.83 56.77 -7.99
CA GLU A 14 0.38 57.11 -8.78
C GLU A 14 1.73 56.79 -8.13
N ALA A 15 1.80 56.23 -6.93
CA ALA A 15 3.09 55.90 -6.31
C ALA A 15 3.41 54.39 -6.40
N LYS A 16 4.15 54.04 -7.46
CA LYS A 16 5.07 52.87 -7.63
C LYS A 16 4.61 51.73 -8.54
N THR A 17 5.04 51.83 -9.79
CA THR A 17 5.95 50.83 -10.42
C THR A 17 7.16 51.62 -10.97
N PRO A 18 8.41 51.09 -11.13
CA PRO A 18 8.71 49.83 -11.83
C PRO A 18 9.93 48.97 -11.34
N THR A 19 9.89 47.71 -11.81
CA THR A 19 10.99 46.77 -12.21
C THR A 19 12.14 46.33 -11.27
N LYS A 20 12.21 45.00 -11.02
CA LYS A 20 13.32 44.11 -11.45
C LYS A 20 13.01 42.63 -11.22
N LYS A 21 13.29 41.80 -12.23
CA LYS A 21 13.23 40.33 -12.21
C LYS A 21 14.33 39.76 -11.31
N THR A 22 13.99 38.81 -10.45
CA THR A 22 14.88 37.70 -10.03
C THR A 22 14.03 36.47 -9.80
N ASP A 23 14.34 35.38 -10.50
CA ASP A 23 13.69 34.07 -10.39
C ASP A 23 13.76 33.51 -8.96
N GLY A 24 12.61 33.48 -8.27
CA GLY A 24 12.48 32.92 -6.94
C GLY A 24 11.23 32.04 -6.84
N LYS A 25 11.41 30.72 -6.94
CA LYS A 25 10.35 29.71 -6.69
C LYS A 25 9.57 30.02 -5.41
N PRO A 26 8.23 29.91 -5.39
CA PRO A 26 7.45 30.14 -4.18
C PRO A 26 7.78 29.10 -3.11
N LYS A 27 8.28 29.56 -1.95
CA LYS A 27 8.55 28.73 -0.78
C LYS A 27 7.21 28.29 -0.16
N LYS A 28 6.92 26.98 -0.23
CA LYS A 28 5.77 26.36 0.45
C LYS A 28 5.81 26.65 1.97
N PRO A 29 4.65 26.79 2.64
CA PRO A 29 4.59 27.05 4.07
C PRO A 29 5.34 25.96 4.84
N LYS A 30 6.26 26.39 5.71
CA LYS A 30 7.04 25.50 6.57
C LYS A 30 6.10 24.93 7.63
N HIS A 31 5.70 23.67 7.48
CA HIS A 31 5.08 22.94 8.58
C HIS A 31 6.05 22.88 9.78
N PRO A 32 5.55 22.97 11.03
CA PRO A 32 6.38 22.90 12.21
C PRO A 32 7.17 21.59 12.20
N LYS A 33 8.50 21.70 12.35
CA LYS A 33 9.38 20.53 12.47
C LYS A 33 9.00 19.79 13.75
N LYS A 34 8.32 18.64 13.61
CA LYS A 34 8.08 17.75 14.74
C LYS A 34 9.45 17.32 15.30
N LYS A 35 9.62 17.44 16.62
CA LYS A 35 10.78 16.91 17.33
C LYS A 35 10.79 15.40 17.13
N PHE A 36 11.80 14.88 16.43
CA PHE A 36 12.05 13.45 16.39
C PHE A 36 12.60 13.09 17.76
N VAL A 37 11.99 12.10 18.41
CA VAL A 37 12.60 11.44 19.57
C VAL A 37 13.90 10.83 19.05
N ASP A 38 15.02 11.15 19.68
CA ASP A 38 16.32 10.64 19.25
C ASP A 38 16.28 9.11 19.22
N ASP A 39 16.84 8.54 18.14
CA ASP A 39 16.84 7.10 17.86
C ASP A 39 17.57 6.36 19.00
N ASP A 40 16.84 5.83 19.99
CA ASP A 40 17.35 4.70 20.77
C ASP A 40 17.62 3.57 19.77
N ASP A 41 18.89 3.15 19.67
CA ASP A 41 19.45 2.15 18.72
C ASP A 41 18.99 0.72 19.05
N THR A 42 17.71 0.58 19.39
CA THR A 42 17.01 -0.68 19.51
C THR A 42 16.58 -1.03 18.10
N GLY A 43 17.01 -2.18 17.56
CA GLY A 43 16.92 -2.57 16.14
C GLY A 43 15.52 -2.48 15.49
N PRO A 44 15.35 -2.96 14.25
CA PRO A 44 14.08 -2.78 13.54
C PRO A 44 12.92 -3.50 14.25
N GLY A 45 11.80 -2.78 14.44
CA GLY A 45 10.58 -3.31 15.04
C GLY A 45 9.44 -3.43 14.03
N VAL A 46 8.66 -4.51 14.11
CA VAL A 46 7.52 -4.74 13.22
C VAL A 46 6.20 -4.59 13.97
N VAL A 47 5.25 -3.88 13.36
CA VAL A 47 3.88 -3.71 13.83
C VAL A 47 2.94 -4.42 12.88
N TYR A 48 2.10 -5.30 13.44
CA TYR A 48 0.94 -5.86 12.77
C TYR A 48 -0.25 -4.91 12.94
N ILE A 49 -0.97 -4.66 11.84
CA ILE A 49 -2.20 -3.87 11.83
C ILE A 49 -3.29 -4.71 11.19
N GLY A 50 -4.35 -4.99 11.94
CA GLY A 50 -5.54 -5.72 11.52
C GLY A 50 -6.79 -4.83 11.49
N HIS A 51 -7.86 -5.39 10.93
CA HIS A 51 -9.18 -4.75 10.82
C HIS A 51 -9.20 -3.43 10.05
N ILE A 52 -8.31 -3.31 9.07
CA ILE A 52 -8.17 -2.09 8.28
C ILE A 52 -9.47 -1.81 7.49
N PRO A 53 -10.06 -0.60 7.60
CA PRO A 53 -11.24 -0.22 6.83
C PRO A 53 -10.92 -0.03 5.35
N HIS A 54 -11.95 -0.10 4.52
CA HIS A 54 -11.79 0.09 3.07
C HIS A 54 -11.42 1.55 2.76
N GLY A 55 -10.42 1.76 1.91
CA GLY A 55 -9.93 3.11 1.58
C GLY A 55 -8.69 3.53 2.36
N PHE A 56 -8.38 2.88 3.50
CA PHE A 56 -7.11 3.10 4.21
C PHE A 56 -6.03 2.17 3.65
N TYR A 57 -5.37 2.61 2.58
CA TYR A 57 -4.42 1.79 1.81
C TYR A 57 -2.98 2.24 2.02
N GLU A 58 -2.07 1.76 1.16
CA GLU A 58 -0.64 1.88 1.33
C GLU A 58 -0.13 3.33 1.41
N LYS A 59 -0.71 4.23 0.62
CA LYS A 59 -0.26 5.63 0.58
C LYS A 59 -0.67 6.37 1.85
N GLU A 60 -1.91 6.19 2.26
CA GLU A 60 -2.52 6.81 3.42
C GLU A 60 -1.89 6.27 4.71
N MET A 61 -1.77 4.95 4.82
CA MET A 61 -1.10 4.28 5.94
C MET A 61 0.35 4.73 6.06
N LYS A 62 1.12 4.70 4.97
CA LYS A 62 2.54 5.10 5.03
C LYS A 62 2.69 6.57 5.45
N LYS A 63 1.82 7.45 4.96
CA LYS A 63 1.84 8.88 5.34
C LYS A 63 1.49 9.05 6.82
N TYR A 64 0.46 8.34 7.30
CA TYR A 64 0.02 8.42 8.69
C TYR A 64 1.08 7.86 9.64
N PHE A 65 1.55 6.63 9.41
CA PHE A 65 2.51 5.98 10.30
C PHE A 65 3.92 6.60 10.24
N SER A 66 4.25 7.32 9.16
CA SER A 66 5.49 8.10 9.09
C SER A 66 5.57 9.22 10.14
N GLN A 67 4.47 9.55 10.83
CA GLN A 67 4.48 10.51 11.92
C GLN A 67 5.09 9.97 13.22
N PHE A 68 5.06 8.64 13.41
CA PHE A 68 5.65 8.00 14.59
C PHE A 68 7.17 7.83 14.41
N GLY A 69 7.60 7.49 13.20
CA GLY A 69 9.02 7.41 12.87
C GLY A 69 9.29 6.96 11.45
N LYS A 70 10.57 6.72 11.13
CA LYS A 70 11.01 6.29 9.81
C LYS A 70 10.60 4.83 9.56
N ILE A 71 9.89 4.61 8.46
CA ILE A 71 9.44 3.28 8.02
C ILE A 71 10.47 2.69 7.04
N ASN A 72 10.99 1.51 7.35
CA ASN A 72 11.89 0.74 6.49
C ASN A 72 11.11 -0.08 5.46
N ARG A 73 10.18 -0.92 5.95
CA ARG A 73 9.36 -1.80 5.11
C ARG A 73 7.89 -1.61 5.42
N PHE A 74 7.06 -1.71 4.38
CA PHE A 74 5.62 -1.57 4.54
C PHE A 74 4.90 -2.47 3.54
N ARG A 75 4.03 -3.34 4.02
CA ARG A 75 3.27 -4.25 3.17
C ARG A 75 1.83 -4.38 3.64
N LEU A 76 0.91 -3.93 2.80
CA LEU A 76 -0.51 -4.25 2.92
C LEU A 76 -0.81 -5.59 2.24
N ALA A 77 -1.44 -6.51 2.97
CA ALA A 77 -1.77 -7.81 2.41
C ALA A 77 -2.92 -7.67 1.41
N ARG A 78 -2.68 -8.12 0.17
CA ARG A 78 -3.68 -8.14 -0.91
C ARG A 78 -3.88 -9.55 -1.45
N SER A 79 -5.07 -9.81 -1.97
CA SER A 79 -5.37 -11.03 -2.71
C SER A 79 -4.63 -11.02 -4.05
N ARG A 80 -3.89 -12.09 -4.34
CA ARG A 80 -3.18 -12.25 -5.62
C ARG A 80 -4.13 -12.41 -6.81
N LYS A 81 -5.34 -12.93 -6.57
CA LYS A 81 -6.36 -13.12 -7.61
C LYS A 81 -7.08 -11.80 -7.90
N THR A 82 -7.68 -11.19 -6.87
CA THR A 82 -8.60 -10.07 -7.04
C THR A 82 -7.97 -8.69 -6.84
N GLY A 83 -6.75 -8.61 -6.27
CA GLY A 83 -6.09 -7.34 -5.93
C GLY A 83 -6.67 -6.61 -4.72
N LYS A 84 -7.78 -7.10 -4.16
CA LYS A 84 -8.44 -6.51 -2.99
C LYS A 84 -7.58 -6.69 -1.73
N CYS A 85 -7.66 -5.74 -0.81
CA CYS A 85 -7.00 -5.82 0.49
C CYS A 85 -7.61 -6.95 1.33
N LYS A 86 -6.76 -7.65 2.09
CA LYS A 86 -7.17 -8.69 3.03
C LYS A 86 -7.54 -8.12 4.41
N GLY A 87 -7.35 -6.82 4.63
CA GLY A 87 -7.69 -6.15 5.89
C GLY A 87 -6.58 -6.16 6.94
N PHE A 88 -5.35 -6.53 6.58
CA PHE A 88 -4.20 -6.47 7.47
C PHE A 88 -2.92 -6.03 6.76
N ALA A 89 -1.97 -5.47 7.52
CA ALA A 89 -0.69 -4.98 7.04
C ALA A 89 0.43 -5.24 8.07
N TYR A 90 1.67 -5.22 7.58
CA TYR A 90 2.88 -5.20 8.39
C TYR A 90 3.67 -3.92 8.10
N ILE A 91 4.11 -3.24 9.15
CA ILE A 91 4.96 -2.06 9.08
C ILE A 91 6.23 -2.35 9.85
N GLU A 92 7.39 -2.20 9.21
CA GLU A 92 8.67 -2.22 9.89
C GLU A 92 9.17 -0.78 10.08
N PHE A 93 9.36 -0.40 11.34
CA PHE A 93 10.01 0.83 11.73
C PHE A 93 11.52 0.64 11.89
N LYS A 94 12.27 1.73 11.77
CA LYS A 94 13.71 1.74 12.00
C LYS A 94 14.08 1.35 13.44
N SER A 95 13.30 1.82 14.41
CA SER A 95 13.51 1.58 15.85
C SER A 95 12.38 0.74 16.44
N GLU A 96 12.73 -0.21 17.29
CA GLU A 96 11.79 -1.09 18.00
C GLU A 96 10.92 -0.32 18.99
N ALA A 97 11.51 0.67 19.67
CA ALA A 97 10.79 1.51 20.63
C ALA A 97 9.62 2.24 19.96
N VAL A 98 9.86 2.80 18.76
CA VAL A 98 8.83 3.44 17.95
C VAL A 98 7.73 2.46 17.55
N ALA A 99 8.09 1.22 17.20
CA ALA A 99 7.12 0.19 16.84
C ALA A 99 6.18 -0.15 18.03
N LYS A 100 6.72 -0.28 19.24
CA LYS A 100 5.92 -0.53 20.46
C LYS A 100 4.96 0.62 20.75
N ILE A 101 5.46 1.87 20.74
CA ILE A 101 4.65 3.06 20.96
C ILE A 101 3.54 3.17 19.90
N ALA A 102 3.86 2.95 18.63
CA ALA A 102 2.89 3.01 17.55
C ALA A 102 1.82 1.91 17.67
N ALA A 103 2.19 0.71 18.11
CA ALA A 103 1.26 -0.38 18.36
C ALA A 103 0.31 -0.03 19.52
N GLU A 104 0.84 0.39 20.66
CA GLU A 104 0.06 0.77 21.84
C GLU A 104 -0.89 1.94 21.56
N ALA A 105 -0.40 2.99 20.91
CA ALA A 105 -1.19 4.20 20.63
C ALA A 105 -2.36 3.94 19.66
N MET A 106 -2.22 2.96 18.75
CA MET A 106 -3.20 2.69 17.70
C MET A 106 -4.04 1.43 17.97
N ASN A 107 -3.73 0.68 19.02
CA ASN A 107 -4.49 -0.51 19.37
C ASN A 107 -5.87 -0.11 19.89
N ASN A 108 -6.91 -0.80 19.44
CA ASN A 108 -8.31 -0.51 19.75
C ASN A 108 -8.79 0.89 19.34
N TYR A 109 -8.12 1.53 18.39
CA TYR A 109 -8.55 2.81 17.86
C TYR A 109 -9.75 2.63 16.92
N LEU A 110 -10.86 3.33 17.21
CA LEU A 110 -12.03 3.35 16.33
C LEU A 110 -11.71 4.20 15.09
N PHE A 111 -11.65 3.52 13.94
CA PHE A 111 -11.33 4.13 12.66
C PHE A 111 -12.41 3.82 11.63
N PHE A 112 -13.18 4.85 11.28
CA PHE A 112 -14.46 4.69 10.56
C PHE A 112 -15.38 3.73 11.33
N GLU A 113 -15.85 2.67 10.67
CA GLU A 113 -16.75 1.66 11.24
C GLU A 113 -16.01 0.49 11.90
N LYS A 114 -14.67 0.55 11.99
CA LYS A 114 -13.85 -0.58 12.47
C LYS A 114 -12.90 -0.19 13.58
N ILE A 115 -12.75 -1.07 14.55
CA ILE A 115 -11.74 -0.95 15.58
C ILE A 115 -10.44 -1.58 15.06
N LEU A 116 -9.39 -0.77 14.94
CA LEU A 116 -8.08 -1.24 14.51
C LEU A 116 -7.45 -2.13 15.59
N LYS A 117 -6.89 -3.26 15.16
CA LYS A 117 -6.04 -4.08 16.01
C LYS A 117 -4.59 -3.79 15.66
N CYS A 118 -3.83 -3.19 16.56
CA CYS A 118 -2.41 -2.91 16.35
C CYS A 118 -1.59 -3.65 17.41
N GLU A 119 -0.61 -4.42 16.97
CA GLU A 119 0.17 -5.29 17.85
C GLU A 119 1.63 -5.28 17.43
N PHE A 120 2.52 -5.12 18.40
CA PHE A 120 3.95 -5.27 18.15
C PHE A 120 4.27 -6.75 17.93
N VAL A 121 4.95 -7.07 16.85
CA VAL A 121 5.34 -8.44 16.51
C VAL A 121 6.85 -8.57 16.67
N PRO A 122 7.33 -9.37 17.63
CA PRO A 122 8.76 -9.61 17.77
C PRO A 122 9.28 -10.37 16.54
N ALA A 123 10.56 -10.18 16.22
CA ALA A 123 11.16 -10.77 15.03
C ALA A 123 11.02 -12.31 14.95
N ASN A 124 10.94 -12.98 16.11
CA ASN A 124 10.81 -14.44 16.20
C ASN A 124 9.40 -14.95 15.85
N GLU A 125 8.36 -14.15 16.08
CA GLU A 125 6.95 -14.50 15.80
C GLU A 125 6.49 -13.97 14.45
N LEU A 126 7.34 -13.21 13.77
CA LEU A 126 7.03 -12.68 12.46
C LEU A 126 6.87 -13.83 11.47
N HIS A 127 5.67 -13.95 10.91
CA HIS A 127 5.39 -14.96 9.90
C HIS A 127 6.41 -14.86 8.74
N PRO A 128 7.03 -15.97 8.27
CA PRO A 128 8.09 -15.93 7.24
C PRO A 128 7.68 -15.16 5.98
N ASN A 129 6.42 -15.31 5.58
CA ASN A 129 5.84 -14.64 4.41
C ASN A 129 5.27 -13.23 4.70
N ALA A 130 5.57 -12.63 5.85
CA ALA A 130 5.10 -11.29 6.22
C ALA A 130 5.60 -10.25 5.22
N PHE A 131 6.87 -10.31 4.84
CA PHE A 131 7.47 -9.45 3.81
C PHE A 131 7.86 -10.19 2.52
N ASP A 132 7.53 -11.49 2.39
CA ASP A 132 7.83 -12.25 1.17
C ASP A 132 7.14 -11.66 -0.08
N GLY A 133 7.91 -11.61 -1.16
CA GLY A 133 7.53 -11.02 -2.44
C GLY A 133 7.31 -9.51 -2.42
N TRP A 134 7.63 -8.81 -1.32
CA TRP A 134 7.52 -7.36 -1.26
C TRP A 134 8.61 -6.71 -2.10
N LYS A 135 8.20 -6.02 -3.18
CA LYS A 135 9.11 -5.31 -4.10
C LYS A 135 9.07 -3.78 -3.92
N GLY A 136 8.53 -3.29 -2.80
CA GLY A 136 8.31 -1.86 -2.57
C GLY A 136 7.28 -1.19 -3.50
N LYS A 137 6.68 -1.94 -4.42
CA LYS A 137 5.68 -1.45 -5.39
C LYS A 137 4.29 -1.73 -4.89
N ILE A 138 3.41 -0.72 -4.96
CA ILE A 138 1.97 -0.88 -4.71
C ILE A 138 1.43 -1.81 -5.80
N LEU A 139 0.86 -2.95 -5.42
CA LEU A 139 0.17 -3.84 -6.36
C LEU A 139 -1.12 -3.14 -6.79
N SER A 140 -1.11 -2.50 -7.97
CA SER A 140 -2.34 -1.98 -8.56
C SER A 140 -3.28 -3.14 -8.89
N SER A 141 -4.45 -3.15 -8.26
CA SER A 141 -5.53 -4.09 -8.60
C SER A 141 -5.89 -3.97 -10.08
N GLU A 142 -5.87 -2.75 -10.62
CA GLU A 142 -6.20 -2.47 -12.02
C GLU A 142 -5.19 -3.11 -12.98
N ARG A 143 -3.89 -2.92 -12.71
CA ARG A 143 -2.82 -3.53 -13.53
C ARG A 143 -2.90 -5.06 -13.52
N ASN A 144 -3.24 -5.66 -12.38
CA ASN A 144 -3.41 -7.10 -12.27
C ASN A 144 -4.65 -7.60 -13.01
N ARG A 145 -5.76 -6.85 -12.97
CA ARG A 145 -6.98 -7.14 -13.74
C ARG A 145 -6.72 -7.04 -15.23
N MET A 146 -6.13 -5.95 -15.70
CA MET A 146 -5.73 -5.77 -17.10
C MET A 146 -4.85 -6.92 -17.57
N LYS A 147 -3.86 -7.34 -16.76
CA LYS A 147 -3.01 -8.48 -17.10
C LYS A 147 -3.74 -9.82 -17.14
N GLN A 148 -4.75 -10.03 -16.29
CA GLN A 148 -5.54 -11.27 -16.28
C GLN A 148 -6.56 -11.31 -17.42
N ASN A 149 -7.14 -10.16 -17.76
CA ASN A 149 -8.14 -9.99 -18.81
C ASN A 149 -7.51 -9.81 -20.21
N ALA A 150 -6.21 -9.53 -20.29
CA ALA A 150 -5.49 -9.45 -21.55
C ALA A 150 -5.66 -10.75 -22.35
N VAL A 151 -5.92 -10.60 -23.64
CA VAL A 151 -5.94 -11.71 -24.59
C VAL A 151 -4.59 -12.43 -24.52
N LYS A 152 -4.63 -13.75 -24.35
CA LYS A 152 -3.42 -14.57 -24.25
C LYS A 152 -2.89 -14.87 -25.64
N SER A 153 -1.58 -14.79 -25.80
CA SER A 153 -0.90 -15.30 -27.00
C SER A 153 -1.07 -16.81 -27.11
N GLU A 154 -0.89 -17.37 -28.31
CA GLU A 154 -0.92 -18.81 -28.55
C GLU A 154 0.13 -19.54 -27.70
N GLU A 155 1.35 -18.99 -27.60
CA GLU A 155 2.41 -19.51 -26.75
C GLU A 155 2.00 -19.58 -25.27
N ASP A 156 1.37 -18.52 -24.75
CA ASP A 156 0.86 -18.48 -23.38
C ASP A 156 -0.28 -19.48 -23.14
N LEU A 157 -1.09 -19.72 -24.18
CA LEU A 157 -2.17 -20.71 -24.17
C LEU A 157 -1.60 -22.13 -24.10
N ILE A 158 -0.62 -22.46 -24.96
CA ILE A 158 0.10 -23.74 -24.97
C ILE A 158 0.77 -23.97 -23.60
N LYS A 159 1.47 -22.96 -23.08
CA LYS A 159 2.10 -23.01 -21.76
C LYS A 159 1.09 -23.25 -20.64
N SER A 160 -0.09 -22.64 -20.73
CA SER A 160 -1.19 -22.84 -19.79
C SER A 160 -1.78 -24.26 -19.90
N LYS A 161 -1.96 -24.79 -21.12
CA LYS A 161 -2.39 -26.17 -21.39
C LYS A 161 -1.39 -27.18 -20.80
N ASN A 162 -0.09 -27.02 -21.07
CA ASN A 162 0.97 -27.90 -20.55
C ASN A 162 1.03 -27.90 -19.02
N ARG A 163 0.88 -26.73 -18.37
CA ARG A 163 0.81 -26.63 -16.90
C ARG A 163 -0.39 -27.36 -16.31
N ARG A 164 -1.55 -27.28 -16.97
CA ARG A 164 -2.77 -28.00 -16.54
C ARG A 164 -2.56 -29.51 -16.69
N MET A 165 -2.02 -29.96 -17.83
CA MET A 165 -1.73 -31.37 -18.08
C MET A 165 -0.75 -31.95 -17.05
N LYS A 166 0.34 -31.24 -16.73
CA LYS A 166 1.30 -31.69 -15.71
C LYS A 166 0.65 -31.85 -14.33
N ARG A 167 -0.26 -30.94 -13.94
CA ARG A 167 -1.02 -31.04 -12.68
C ARG A 167 -2.00 -32.20 -12.70
N LEU A 168 -2.69 -32.43 -13.83
CA LEU A 168 -3.59 -33.56 -14.00
C LEU A 168 -2.86 -34.89 -13.91
N ILE A 169 -1.67 -35.01 -14.53
CA ILE A 169 -0.84 -36.21 -14.43
C ILE A 169 -0.44 -36.48 -12.99
N LYS A 170 0.05 -35.46 -12.27
CA LYS A 170 0.41 -35.59 -10.84
C LYS A 170 -0.78 -35.95 -9.96
N LEU A 171 -1.95 -35.38 -10.24
CA LEU A 171 -3.18 -35.70 -9.50
C LEU A 171 -3.63 -37.14 -9.78
N LYS A 172 -3.58 -37.59 -11.05
CA LYS A 172 -3.91 -38.97 -11.43
C LYS A 172 -2.99 -39.98 -10.75
N SER A 173 -1.69 -39.73 -10.72
CA SER A 173 -0.75 -40.62 -10.03
C SER A 173 -1.05 -40.71 -8.54
N TYR A 174 -1.32 -39.58 -7.90
CA TYR A 174 -1.68 -39.51 -6.47
C TYR A 174 -2.99 -40.24 -6.14
N LEU A 175 -4.02 -40.08 -6.98
CA LEU A 175 -5.31 -40.76 -6.78
C LEU A 175 -5.21 -42.26 -7.01
N LYS A 176 -4.41 -42.70 -7.99
CA LYS A 176 -4.11 -44.13 -8.22
C LYS A 176 -3.42 -44.76 -7.00
N GLU A 177 -2.48 -44.06 -6.38
CA GLU A 177 -1.80 -44.53 -5.17
C GLU A 177 -2.75 -44.65 -3.97
N LYS A 178 -3.82 -43.85 -3.94
CA LYS A 178 -4.86 -43.88 -2.90
C LYS A 178 -6.05 -44.80 -3.24
N ASP A 179 -5.96 -45.54 -4.34
CA ASP A 179 -7.00 -46.45 -4.83
C ASP A 179 -8.36 -45.76 -5.07
N ILE A 180 -8.33 -44.49 -5.47
CA ILE A 180 -9.50 -43.68 -5.78
C ILE A 180 -9.67 -43.61 -7.30
N ASP A 181 -10.71 -44.27 -7.84
CA ASP A 181 -11.07 -44.16 -9.25
C ASP A 181 -11.81 -42.83 -9.52
N PHE A 182 -11.08 -41.83 -10.02
CA PHE A 182 -11.63 -40.54 -10.39
C PHE A 182 -11.67 -40.35 -11.91
N LYS A 183 -12.86 -40.50 -12.50
CA LYS A 183 -13.12 -40.17 -13.91
C LYS A 183 -13.17 -38.66 -14.10
N VAL A 184 -12.04 -38.08 -14.50
CA VAL A 184 -11.97 -36.67 -14.92
C VAL A 184 -12.81 -36.49 -16.19
N LYS A 185 -13.91 -35.72 -16.13
CA LYS A 185 -14.63 -35.26 -17.34
C LYS A 185 -13.63 -34.57 -18.26
N SER A 186 -13.47 -35.07 -19.48
CA SER A 186 -12.58 -34.52 -20.49
C SER A 186 -12.89 -33.04 -20.71
N PHE A 187 -11.89 -32.19 -20.47
CA PHE A 187 -11.98 -30.78 -20.81
C PHE A 187 -11.87 -30.66 -22.33
N ILE A 188 -13.00 -30.61 -23.03
CA ILE A 188 -13.04 -30.31 -24.46
C ILE A 188 -12.91 -28.78 -24.57
N PRO A 189 -11.87 -28.24 -25.21
CA PRO A 189 -11.80 -26.81 -25.52
C PRO A 189 -13.00 -26.41 -26.40
N LEU A 190 -13.59 -25.25 -26.13
CA LEU A 190 -14.78 -24.73 -26.84
C LEU A 190 -14.52 -24.42 -28.33
N ASP A 191 -13.27 -24.47 -28.79
CA ASP A 191 -12.87 -24.09 -30.14
C ASP A 191 -12.86 -25.26 -31.13
N ASP A 192 -13.12 -26.50 -30.69
CA ASP A 192 -13.16 -27.71 -31.54
C ASP A 192 -14.61 -28.12 -31.92
N LYS A 193 -15.47 -27.17 -32.27
CA LYS A 193 -16.80 -27.41 -32.85
C LYS A 193 -17.03 -26.62 -34.11
#